data_AF-A0A962LIZ8-F1
#
_entry.id   AF-A0A962LIZ8-F1
#
_cell.length_a   1.000
_cell.length_b   1.000
_cell.length_c   1.000
_cell.angle_alpha   90.00
_cell.angle_beta   90.00
_cell.angle_gamma   90.00
#
_symmetry.space_group_name_H-M   'P 1'
#
loop_
_entity.id
_entity.type
_entity.pdbx_description
1 polymer ?
#
loop_
_entity_poly.entity_id
_entity_poly.type
_entity_poly.pdbx_seq_one_letter_code
_entity_poly.pdbx_strand_id
1 'polypeptide(L)'
;MSIRFELCSDSNLLAQYYELREQCFRRELGLPDFDGGEDDRDRAGHILIARRGDRCVGGARIASGAPVSEQLNELDLVEDACCMWERFVIDPEVRTVQLVRDFCAKLIDASR
;
A
#
# COMPACT_ATOMS: atom_id res chain seq x y z
N MET A 1 0.47 -17.69 14.19
CA MET A 1 0.80 -16.26 14.38
C MET A 1 -0.20 -15.42 13.61
N SER A 2 -0.81 -14.42 14.24
CA SER A 2 -1.80 -13.53 13.60
C SER A 2 -1.13 -12.45 12.74
N ILE A 3 -1.85 -11.96 11.74
CA ILE A 3 -1.44 -10.79 10.94
C ILE A 3 -1.77 -9.52 11.73
N ARG A 4 -0.85 -8.55 11.73
CA ARG A 4 -1.04 -7.21 12.29
C ARG A 4 -0.96 -6.18 11.17
N PHE A 5 -1.73 -5.11 11.32
CA PHE A 5 -1.74 -3.98 10.40
C PHE A 5 -1.27 -2.74 11.15
N GLU A 6 -0.30 -2.01 10.61
CA GLU A 6 0.26 -0.83 11.25
C GLU A 6 0.85 0.14 10.23
N LEU A 7 0.76 1.44 10.55
CA LEU A 7 1.54 2.46 9.85
C LEU A 7 3.01 2.24 10.18
N CYS A 8 3.84 2.14 9.17
CA CYS A 8 5.22 1.69 9.30
C CYS A 8 6.22 2.78 8.94
N SER A 9 7.19 2.99 9.82
CA SER A 9 8.41 3.75 9.58
C SER A 9 9.68 2.92 9.84
N ASP A 10 9.53 1.62 10.18
CA ASP A 10 10.65 0.71 10.37
C ASP A 10 11.30 0.38 9.03
N SER A 11 12.59 0.68 8.90
CA SER A 11 13.34 0.54 7.64
C SER A 11 13.43 -0.91 7.15
N ASN A 12 13.46 -1.89 8.05
CA ASN A 12 13.57 -3.30 7.67
C ASN A 12 12.24 -3.81 7.11
N LEU A 13 11.12 -3.44 7.73
CA LEU A 13 9.79 -3.81 7.24
C LEU A 13 9.43 -3.06 5.95
N LEU A 14 9.85 -1.80 5.81
CA LEU A 14 9.68 -1.04 4.56
C LEU A 14 10.50 -1.64 3.41
N ALA A 15 11.76 -2.03 3.65
CA ALA A 15 12.56 -2.74 2.65
C ALA A 15 11.87 -4.01 2.15
N GLN A 16 11.31 -4.82 3.06
CA GLN A 16 10.54 -6.01 2.68
C GLN A 16 9.27 -5.66 1.88
N TYR A 17 8.59 -4.56 2.21
CA TYR A 17 7.44 -4.09 1.43
C TYR A 17 7.85 -3.67 0.00
N TYR A 18 8.97 -2.96 -0.15
CA TYR A 18 9.52 -2.55 -1.46
C TYR A 18 9.89 -3.75 -2.34
N GLU A 19 10.53 -4.77 -1.74
CA GLU A 19 10.80 -6.03 -2.43
C GLU A 19 9.51 -6.76 -2.83
N LEU A 20 8.53 -6.83 -1.91
CA LEU A 20 7.25 -7.49 -2.16
C LEU A 20 6.46 -6.83 -3.28
N ARG A 21 6.38 -5.49 -3.30
CA ARG A 21 5.69 -4.77 -4.37
C ARG A 21 6.39 -4.96 -5.71
N GLU A 22 7.73 -4.97 -5.73
CA GLU A 22 8.50 -5.21 -6.96
C GLU A 22 8.15 -6.56 -7.57
N GLN A 23 8.28 -7.61 -6.75
CA GLN A 23 8.07 -8.98 -7.17
C GLN A 23 6.64 -9.18 -7.66
N CYS A 24 5.65 -8.67 -6.93
CA CYS A 24 4.26 -8.78 -7.33
C CYS A 24 3.96 -7.99 -8.60
N PHE A 25 4.46 -6.77 -8.75
CA PHE A 25 4.15 -5.95 -9.93
C PHE A 25 4.82 -6.50 -11.19
N ARG A 26 6.08 -6.96 -11.08
CA ARG A 26 6.76 -7.66 -12.17
C ARG A 26 6.00 -8.91 -12.60
N ARG A 27 5.58 -9.74 -11.64
CA ARG A 27 4.96 -11.04 -11.92
C ARG A 27 3.50 -10.95 -12.33
N GLU A 28 2.68 -10.20 -11.59
CA GLU A 28 1.21 -10.18 -11.74
C GLU A 28 0.74 -9.15 -12.75
N LEU A 29 1.44 -8.02 -12.88
CA LEU A 29 1.09 -6.95 -13.82
C LEU A 29 1.93 -6.99 -15.11
N GLY A 30 2.92 -7.88 -15.19
CA GLY A 30 3.78 -8.02 -16.36
C GLY A 30 4.67 -6.81 -16.60
N LEU A 31 5.15 -6.16 -15.53
CA LEU A 31 6.01 -4.98 -15.59
C LEU A 31 7.47 -5.35 -15.28
N PRO A 32 8.23 -5.98 -16.20
CA PRO A 32 9.52 -6.61 -15.88
C PRO A 32 10.57 -5.62 -15.34
N ASP A 33 10.53 -4.38 -15.81
CA ASP A 33 11.49 -3.33 -15.42
C ASP A 33 10.98 -2.45 -14.27
N PHE A 34 9.88 -2.83 -13.63
CA PHE A 34 9.35 -2.07 -12.50
C PHE A 34 10.34 -2.08 -11.33
N ASP A 35 10.65 -0.90 -10.78
CA ASP A 35 11.45 -0.71 -9.57
C ASP A 35 10.53 -0.56 -8.36
N GLY A 36 10.64 -1.49 -7.41
CA GLY A 36 9.87 -1.46 -6.18
C GLY A 36 10.48 -0.62 -5.05
N GLY A 37 11.64 -0.02 -5.26
CA GLY A 37 12.32 0.81 -4.27
C GLY A 37 11.53 2.06 -3.84
N GLU A 38 11.94 2.65 -2.73
CA GLU A 38 11.34 3.89 -2.21
C GLU A 38 11.35 5.02 -3.25
N ASP A 39 10.20 5.67 -3.44
CA ASP A 39 10.07 6.90 -4.23
C ASP A 39 9.76 8.15 -3.35
N ASP A 40 9.74 9.34 -3.96
CA ASP A 40 9.49 10.59 -3.22
C ASP A 40 8.10 10.64 -2.57
N ARG A 41 7.12 9.92 -3.13
CA ARG A 41 5.76 9.85 -2.58
C ARG A 41 5.69 8.85 -1.43
N ASP A 42 6.50 7.80 -1.44
CA ASP A 42 6.69 6.93 -0.27
C ASP A 42 7.26 7.73 0.91
N ARG A 43 8.26 8.59 0.67
CA ARG A 43 8.87 9.46 1.69
C ARG A 43 7.93 10.51 2.25
N ALA A 44 7.06 11.07 1.41
CA ALA A 44 6.13 12.12 1.80
C ALA A 44 4.82 11.60 2.40
N GLY A 45 4.48 10.32 2.16
CA GLY A 45 3.22 9.70 2.54
C GLY A 45 3.30 8.81 3.77
N HIS A 46 2.22 8.06 3.99
CA HIS A 46 2.16 7.03 5.00
C HIS A 46 2.10 5.64 4.35
N ILE A 47 2.77 4.65 4.92
CA ILE A 47 2.72 3.27 4.43
C ILE A 47 2.06 2.42 5.50
N LEU A 48 0.93 1.81 5.16
CA LEU A 48 0.30 0.79 5.98
C LEU A 48 0.81 -0.57 5.53
N ILE A 49 1.37 -1.36 6.45
CA ILE A 49 1.81 -2.73 6.17
C ILE A 49 0.90 -3.76 6.86
N ALA A 50 0.84 -4.95 6.29
CA ALA A 50 0.41 -6.16 6.98
C ALA A 50 1.65 -7.01 7.27
N ARG A 51 1.83 -7.42 8.53
CA ARG A 51 2.97 -8.28 8.92
C ARG A 51 2.56 -9.49 9.73
N ARG A 52 3.33 -10.57 9.59
CA ARG A 52 3.22 -11.80 10.39
C ARG A 52 4.53 -12.02 11.14
N GLY A 53 4.57 -11.60 12.40
CA GLY A 53 5.83 -11.50 13.14
C GLY A 53 6.67 -10.35 12.56
N ASP A 54 7.89 -10.65 12.14
CA ASP A 54 8.83 -9.69 11.55
C ASP A 54 8.87 -9.74 10.01
N ARG A 55 7.98 -10.54 9.40
CA ARG A 55 7.81 -10.63 7.94
C ARG A 55 6.69 -9.71 7.47
N CYS A 56 7.00 -8.78 6.58
CA CYS A 56 6.00 -8.05 5.80
C CYS A 56 5.33 -9.00 4.80
N VAL A 57 4.00 -9.01 4.77
CA VAL A 57 3.17 -9.86 3.90
C VAL A 57 2.19 -9.05 3.04
N GLY A 58 2.25 -7.72 3.13
CA GLY A 58 1.47 -6.82 2.30
C GLY A 58 1.70 -5.37 2.70
N GLY A 59 1.31 -4.46 1.82
CA GLY A 59 1.46 -3.03 2.04
C GLY A 59 0.63 -2.20 1.08
N ALA A 60 0.36 -0.97 1.48
CA ALA A 60 -0.13 0.09 0.60
C ALA A 60 0.37 1.44 1.08
N ARG A 61 0.63 2.34 0.14
CA ARG A 61 0.86 3.75 0.40
C ARG A 61 -0.48 4.47 0.50
N ILE A 62 -0.60 5.36 1.47
CA ILE A 62 -1.67 6.34 1.62
C ILE A 62 -1.03 7.70 1.27
N ALA A 63 -1.37 8.21 0.09
CA ALA A 63 -0.89 9.49 -0.40
C ALA A 63 -1.96 10.57 -0.16
N SER A 64 -1.55 11.70 0.40
CA SER A 64 -2.38 12.91 0.49
C SER A 64 -2.60 13.50 -0.89
N GLY A 65 -3.84 13.87 -1.20
CA GLY A 65 -4.24 14.36 -2.52
C GLY A 65 -4.30 13.27 -3.58
N ALA A 66 -5.14 13.46 -4.60
CA ALA A 66 -5.15 12.60 -5.76
C ALA A 66 -4.24 13.20 -6.86
N PRO A 67 -3.40 12.40 -7.52
CA PRO A 67 -2.54 12.90 -8.59
C PRO A 67 -3.32 13.33 -9.85
N VAL A 68 -4.65 13.18 -9.87
CA VAL A 68 -5.50 13.45 -11.03
C VAL A 68 -6.68 14.32 -10.60
N SER A 69 -6.48 15.63 -10.65
CA SER A 69 -7.52 16.64 -10.37
C SER A 69 -8.76 16.48 -11.24
N GLU A 70 -8.61 16.00 -12.48
CA GLU A 70 -9.74 15.68 -13.36
C GLU A 70 -10.65 14.58 -12.80
N GLN A 71 -10.08 13.51 -12.22
CA GLN A 71 -10.87 12.42 -11.62
C GLN A 71 -11.61 12.88 -10.37
N LEU A 72 -11.01 13.76 -9.58
CA LEU A 72 -11.68 14.34 -8.41
C LEU A 72 -12.89 15.17 -8.82
N ASN A 73 -12.75 15.97 -9.88
CA ASN A 73 -13.85 16.77 -10.42
C ASN A 73 -14.97 15.89 -10.99
N GLU A 74 -14.64 14.82 -11.71
CA GLU A 74 -15.64 13.87 -12.24
C GLU A 74 -16.43 13.17 -11.12
N LEU A 75 -15.79 12.94 -9.96
CA LEU A 75 -16.37 12.28 -8.81
C LEU A 75 -16.98 13.25 -7.78
N ASP A 76 -16.95 14.56 -8.04
CA ASP A 76 -17.38 15.62 -7.12
C ASP A 76 -16.73 15.51 -5.72
N LEU A 77 -15.42 15.24 -5.71
CA LEU A 77 -14.61 15.05 -4.50
C LEU A 77 -13.77 16.30 -4.18
N VAL A 78 -13.67 16.62 -2.89
CA VAL A 78 -12.79 17.69 -2.40
C VAL A 78 -11.37 17.15 -2.22
N GLU A 79 -10.40 17.74 -2.92
CA GLU A 79 -9.00 17.31 -2.94
C GLU A 79 -8.38 17.16 -1.55
N ASP A 80 -8.55 18.16 -0.69
CA ASP A 80 -8.00 18.15 0.68
C ASP A 80 -8.75 17.22 1.64
N ALA A 81 -9.90 16.69 1.23
CA ALA A 81 -10.71 15.75 2.02
C ALA A 81 -10.56 14.31 1.52
N CYS A 82 -9.64 14.06 0.57
CA CYS A 82 -9.44 12.75 -0.01
C CYS A 82 -7.96 12.32 0.05
N CYS A 83 -7.77 11.01 -0.05
CA CYS A 83 -6.46 10.41 -0.21
C CYS A 83 -6.52 9.36 -1.32
N MET A 84 -5.35 8.98 -1.82
CA MET A 84 -5.23 7.88 -2.76
C MET A 84 -4.46 6.73 -2.10
N TRP A 85 -4.99 5.53 -2.22
CA TRP A 85 -4.24 4.31 -1.90
C TRP A 85 -3.48 3.84 -3.12
N GLU A 86 -2.19 3.70 -2.98
CA GLU A 86 -1.28 3.39 -4.07
C GLU A 86 -0.43 2.16 -3.72
N ARG A 87 0.09 1.49 -4.76
CA ARG A 87 1.04 0.38 -4.62
C ARG A 87 0.54 -0.78 -3.73
N PHE A 88 -0.78 -0.98 -3.66
CA PHE A 88 -1.38 -2.06 -2.86
C PHE A 88 -0.89 -3.43 -3.31
N VAL A 89 -0.34 -4.20 -2.37
CA VAL A 89 0.16 -5.54 -2.60
C VAL A 89 -0.09 -6.42 -1.38
N ILE A 90 -0.41 -7.69 -1.61
CA ILE A 90 -0.43 -8.75 -0.60
C ILE A 90 0.34 -9.93 -1.17
N ASP A 91 1.22 -10.52 -0.37
CA ASP A 91 1.94 -11.74 -0.71
C ASP A 91 0.97 -12.86 -1.13
N PRO A 92 1.05 -13.35 -2.38
CA PRO A 92 0.15 -14.36 -2.89
C PRO A 92 0.13 -15.66 -2.08
N GLU A 93 1.20 -16.00 -1.37
CA GLU A 93 1.24 -17.21 -0.55
C GLU A 93 0.24 -17.19 0.62
N VAL A 94 -0.14 -15.99 1.07
CA VAL A 94 -1.05 -15.80 2.21
C VAL A 94 -2.30 -15.00 1.83
N ARG A 95 -2.45 -14.66 0.54
CA ARG A 95 -3.56 -13.86 0.03
C ARG A 95 -4.88 -14.64 0.15
N THR A 96 -5.78 -14.11 0.98
CA THR A 96 -7.14 -14.61 1.12
C THR A 96 -8.13 -13.46 1.00
N VAL A 97 -9.39 -13.76 0.66
CA VAL A 97 -10.46 -12.75 0.61
C VAL A 97 -10.63 -12.06 1.97
N GLN A 98 -10.49 -12.80 3.07
CA GLN A 98 -10.56 -12.24 4.42
C GLN A 98 -9.43 -11.26 4.68
N LEU A 99 -8.19 -11.62 4.32
CA LEU A 99 -7.04 -10.74 4.48
C LEU A 99 -7.20 -9.45 3.68
N VAL A 100 -7.68 -9.53 2.43
CA VAL A 100 -7.95 -8.34 1.61
C VAL A 100 -8.98 -7.44 2.30
N ARG A 101 -10.09 -8.01 2.80
CA ARG A 101 -11.12 -7.25 3.52
C ARG A 101 -10.59 -6.57 4.77
N ASP A 102 -9.83 -7.30 5.58
CA ASP A 102 -9.25 -6.78 6.82
C ASP A 102 -8.25 -5.66 6.53
N PHE A 103 -7.44 -5.81 5.47
CA PHE A 103 -6.51 -4.77 5.02
C PHE A 103 -7.26 -3.51 4.58
N CYS A 104 -8.28 -3.65 3.71
CA CYS A 104 -9.07 -2.51 3.28
C CYS A 104 -9.75 -1.78 4.45
N ALA A 105 -10.27 -2.51 5.45
CA ALA A 105 -10.83 -1.88 6.64
C ALA A 105 -9.78 -1.06 7.40
N LYS A 106 -8.55 -1.57 7.49
CA LYS A 106 -7.44 -0.86 8.15
C LYS A 106 -6.94 0.34 7.36
N LEU A 107 -6.99 0.29 6.03
CA LEU A 107 -6.73 1.45 5.19
C LEU A 107 -7.78 2.54 5.40
N ILE A 108 -9.07 2.20 5.48
CA ILE A 108 -10.13 3.17 5.83
C ILE A 108 -9.85 3.82 7.18
N ASP A 109 -9.50 3.02 8.20
CA ASP A 109 -9.18 3.55 9.53
C ASP A 109 -7.97 4.49 9.50
N ALA A 110 -6.93 4.15 8.74
CA ALA A 110 -5.68 4.90 8.66
C ALA A 110 -5.75 6.14 7.75
N SER A 111 -6.82 6.29 6.96
CA SER A 111 -7.04 7.42 6.04
C SER A 111 -7.96 8.50 6.62
N ARG A 112 -8.35 8.39 7.89
CA ARG A 112 -9.11 9.41 8.63
C ARG A 112 -8.19 10.32 9.41
#